data_AF-A0A3N4K6N8-F1
#
_entry.id   AF-A0A3N4K6N8-F1
#
_cell.length_a   1.000
_cell.length_b   1.000
_cell.length_c   1.000
_cell.angle_alpha   90.00
_cell.angle_beta   90.00
_cell.angle_gamma   90.00
#
_symmetry.space_group_name_H-M   'P 1'
#
loop_
_entity.id
_entity.type
_entity.pdbx_description
1 polymer ?
#
loop_
_entity_poly.entity_id
_entity_poly.type
_entity_poly.pdbx_seq_one_letter_code
_entity_poly.pdbx_strand_id
1 'polypeptide(L)'
;MILKFNFSAVNRTRDLNKAAQGLAVSIIRNLKGFYGDYYSYLGESLGQLISERIDQGDAINSLANLVQLVNRTLWEVKNGGDKKHPLANVKGVSHAYILHVPGQGWHADHLKIYLLADEYDAFSNEYIDPHNSQPWAESDASSLVKDFWATVKDNVGLPYGIQKCFITGISPLSLADNTSGFNIAVNMSFKKEVAGLCGLSRADVEGALERICKSKADVERHLDRLTRYANGYHFCRYEKSEPVFNTDTSLEYLQASFRHPRLVSSARHQFSTTNCDCDRLS
;
A
#
# COMPACT_ATOMS: atom_id res chain seq x y z
N MET A 1 8.10 -5.75 -10.39
CA MET A 1 6.83 -5.23 -10.95
C MET A 1 5.89 -4.99 -9.79
N ILE A 2 5.07 -3.93 -9.84
CA ILE A 2 4.16 -3.57 -8.74
C ILE A 2 2.73 -3.85 -9.20
N LEU A 3 2.02 -4.70 -8.47
CA LEU A 3 0.60 -4.96 -8.65
C LEU A 3 -0.18 -4.23 -7.56
N LYS A 4 -1.04 -3.30 -7.95
CA LYS A 4 -1.74 -2.42 -7.00
C LYS A 4 -3.23 -2.70 -7.00
N PHE A 5 -3.83 -2.74 -5.81
CA PHE A 5 -5.26 -2.79 -5.60
C PHE A 5 -5.65 -1.65 -4.66
N ASN A 6 -6.71 -0.93 -4.99
CA ASN A 6 -7.34 0.04 -4.09
C ASN A 6 -8.77 -0.45 -3.81
N PHE A 7 -9.04 -0.78 -2.55
CA PHE A 7 -10.33 -1.33 -2.11
C PHE A 7 -11.39 -0.27 -1.80
N SER A 8 -11.02 1.01 -1.64
CA SER A 8 -11.99 2.11 -1.50
C SER A 8 -12.59 2.59 -2.82
N ALA A 9 -11.94 2.27 -3.94
CA ALA A 9 -12.39 2.63 -5.28
C ALA A 9 -13.62 1.84 -5.77
N VAL A 10 -14.17 0.95 -4.94
CA VAL A 10 -15.38 0.18 -5.25
C VAL A 10 -16.62 1.01 -4.96
N ASN A 11 -17.53 1.11 -5.93
CA ASN A 11 -18.78 1.85 -5.76
C ASN A 11 -19.63 1.23 -4.66
N ARG A 12 -20.09 2.08 -3.73
CA ARG A 12 -20.90 1.66 -2.59
C ARG A 12 -22.32 1.29 -3.03
N THR A 13 -22.82 0.20 -2.49
CA THR A 13 -24.18 -0.30 -2.71
C THR A 13 -24.62 -1.08 -1.48
N ARG A 14 -25.91 -1.07 -1.14
CA ARG A 14 -26.46 -1.88 -0.03
C ARG A 14 -26.65 -3.36 -0.39
N ASP A 15 -26.63 -3.67 -1.68
CA ASP A 15 -26.81 -5.02 -2.21
C ASP A 15 -25.45 -5.74 -2.29
N LEU A 16 -25.26 -6.78 -1.47
CA LEU A 16 -24.01 -7.54 -1.36
C LEU A 16 -23.62 -8.27 -2.65
N ASN A 17 -24.59 -8.67 -3.48
CA ASN A 17 -24.29 -9.30 -4.77
C ASN A 17 -23.75 -8.28 -5.76
N LYS A 18 -24.33 -7.07 -5.78
CA LYS A 18 -23.78 -5.94 -6.56
C LYS A 18 -22.43 -5.49 -6.01
N ALA A 19 -22.23 -5.54 -4.69
CA ALA A 19 -20.94 -5.23 -4.07
C ALA A 19 -19.85 -6.21 -4.53
N ALA A 20 -20.16 -7.52 -4.53
CA ALA A 20 -19.27 -8.56 -5.06
C ALA A 20 -18.90 -8.30 -6.53
N GLN A 21 -19.90 -8.01 -7.38
CA GLN A 21 -19.66 -7.66 -8.79
C GLN A 21 -18.79 -6.41 -8.93
N GLY A 22 -19.04 -5.37 -8.13
CA GLY A 22 -18.25 -4.14 -8.10
C GLY A 22 -16.78 -4.41 -7.72
N LEU A 23 -16.55 -5.25 -6.72
CA LEU A 23 -15.22 -5.67 -6.30
C LEU A 23 -14.51 -6.47 -7.40
N ALA A 24 -15.19 -7.45 -8.01
CA ALA A 24 -14.63 -8.24 -9.12
C ALA A 24 -14.21 -7.34 -10.30
N VAL A 25 -15.06 -6.39 -10.68
CA VAL A 25 -14.73 -5.41 -11.73
C VAL A 25 -13.54 -4.53 -11.33
N SER A 26 -13.43 -4.13 -10.06
CA SER A 26 -12.29 -3.35 -9.55
C SER A 26 -10.99 -4.16 -9.63
N ILE A 27 -11.01 -5.43 -9.21
CA ILE A 27 -9.86 -6.34 -9.33
C ILE A 27 -9.43 -6.44 -10.80
N ILE A 28 -10.36 -6.75 -11.71
CA ILE A 28 -10.06 -6.84 -13.15
C ILE A 28 -9.47 -5.54 -13.70
N ARG A 29 -10.00 -4.38 -13.30
CA ARG A 29 -9.48 -3.07 -13.70
C ARG A 29 -8.02 -2.90 -13.28
N ASN A 30 -7.68 -3.28 -12.06
CA ASN A 30 -6.32 -3.21 -11.53
C ASN A 30 -5.37 -4.17 -12.28
N LEU A 31 -5.83 -5.39 -12.62
CA LEU A 31 -5.06 -6.33 -13.45
C LEU A 31 -4.80 -5.77 -14.86
N LYS A 32 -5.81 -5.15 -15.50
CA LYS A 32 -5.64 -4.46 -16.78
C LYS A 32 -4.65 -3.30 -16.67
N GLY A 33 -4.68 -2.55 -15.57
CA GLY A 33 -3.71 -1.49 -15.27
C GLY A 33 -2.28 -2.03 -15.21
N PHE A 34 -2.07 -3.15 -14.50
CA PHE A 34 -0.77 -3.83 -14.48
C PHE A 34 -0.28 -4.20 -15.88
N TYR A 35 -1.14 -4.79 -16.72
CA TYR A 35 -0.74 -5.07 -18.11
C TYR A 35 -0.45 -3.78 -18.89
N GLY A 36 -1.21 -2.71 -18.69
CA GLY A 36 -0.92 -1.40 -19.27
C GLY A 36 0.47 -0.88 -18.90
N ASP A 37 0.88 -1.04 -17.64
CA ASP A 37 2.18 -0.59 -17.14
C ASP A 37 3.34 -1.45 -17.66
N TYR A 38 3.09 -2.76 -17.87
CA TYR A 38 4.17 -3.73 -18.05
C TYR A 38 4.15 -4.56 -19.33
N TYR A 39 3.18 -4.37 -20.25
CA TYR A 39 3.05 -5.22 -21.46
C TYR A 39 4.34 -5.30 -22.29
N SER A 40 5.07 -4.19 -22.41
CA SER A 40 6.33 -4.11 -23.16
C SER A 40 7.44 -5.02 -22.62
N TYR A 41 7.31 -5.46 -21.37
CA TYR A 41 8.24 -6.38 -20.72
C TYR A 41 7.74 -7.83 -20.66
N LEU A 42 6.47 -8.07 -21.02
CA LEU A 42 5.83 -9.37 -20.94
C LEU A 42 5.88 -10.15 -22.27
N GLY A 43 6.41 -9.53 -23.33
CA GLY A 43 6.60 -10.17 -24.63
C GLY A 43 5.34 -10.28 -25.49
N GLU A 44 4.21 -9.75 -25.04
CA GLU A 44 2.93 -9.76 -25.74
C GLU A 44 2.37 -8.34 -25.91
N SER A 45 1.50 -8.13 -26.90
CA SER A 45 0.78 -6.85 -27.01
C SER A 45 -0.24 -6.70 -25.88
N LEU A 46 -0.55 -5.46 -25.48
CA LEU A 46 -1.57 -5.19 -24.46
C LEU A 46 -2.93 -5.84 -24.82
N GLY A 47 -3.30 -5.82 -26.10
CA GLY A 47 -4.54 -6.44 -26.59
C GLY A 47 -4.60 -7.93 -26.32
N GLN A 48 -3.51 -8.66 -26.62
CA GLN A 48 -3.40 -10.11 -26.38
C GLN A 48 -3.44 -10.45 -24.89
N LEU A 49 -2.68 -9.73 -24.06
CA LEU A 49 -2.69 -9.92 -22.62
C LEU A 49 -4.10 -9.78 -22.04
N ILE A 50 -4.84 -8.76 -22.47
CA ILE A 50 -6.19 -8.54 -22.00
C ILE A 50 -7.14 -9.62 -22.54
N SER A 51 -7.09 -9.94 -23.84
CA SER A 51 -8.05 -10.87 -24.45
C SER A 51 -7.86 -12.31 -24.02
N GLU A 52 -6.61 -12.73 -23.78
CA GLU A 52 -6.30 -14.13 -23.51
C GLU A 52 -6.09 -14.46 -22.03
N ARG A 53 -5.86 -13.46 -21.16
CA ARG A 53 -5.52 -13.69 -19.75
C ARG A 53 -6.52 -13.09 -18.76
N ILE A 54 -7.41 -12.21 -19.21
CA ILE A 54 -8.47 -11.65 -18.37
C ILE A 54 -9.81 -12.27 -18.73
N ASP A 55 -10.35 -13.05 -17.81
CA ASP A 55 -11.75 -13.45 -17.79
C ASP A 55 -12.58 -12.33 -17.14
N GLN A 56 -13.54 -11.75 -17.88
CA GLN A 56 -14.39 -10.69 -17.32
C GLN A 56 -15.37 -11.22 -16.25
N GLY A 57 -15.65 -12.52 -16.23
CA GLY A 57 -16.52 -13.18 -15.26
C GLY A 57 -15.77 -13.77 -14.06
N ASP A 58 -14.46 -13.94 -14.16
CA ASP A 58 -13.64 -14.56 -13.11
C ASP A 58 -12.39 -13.73 -12.79
N ALA A 59 -12.56 -12.82 -11.83
CA ALA A 59 -11.49 -11.96 -11.35
C ALA A 59 -10.37 -12.75 -10.64
N ILE A 60 -10.70 -13.87 -10.00
CA ILE A 60 -9.77 -14.69 -9.23
C ILE A 60 -8.85 -15.48 -10.14
N ASN A 61 -9.42 -16.17 -11.13
CA ASN A 61 -8.64 -16.86 -12.16
C ASN A 61 -7.79 -15.87 -12.98
N SER A 62 -8.32 -14.67 -13.26
CA SER A 62 -7.55 -13.61 -13.94
C SER A 62 -6.31 -13.17 -13.14
N LEU A 63 -6.42 -13.05 -11.81
CA LEU A 63 -5.28 -12.76 -10.94
C LEU A 63 -4.24 -13.89 -10.99
N ALA A 64 -4.68 -15.14 -10.88
CA ALA A 64 -3.80 -16.30 -10.95
C ALA A 64 -3.06 -16.36 -12.30
N ASN A 65 -3.76 -16.16 -13.41
CA ASN A 65 -3.20 -16.11 -14.76
C ASN A 65 -2.12 -15.04 -14.90
N LEU A 66 -2.37 -13.85 -14.35
CA LEU A 66 -1.39 -12.75 -14.37
C LEU A 66 -0.11 -13.14 -13.65
N VAL A 67 -0.21 -13.69 -12.44
CA VAL A 67 0.98 -14.07 -11.68
C VAL A 67 1.74 -15.20 -12.36
N GLN A 68 1.02 -16.19 -12.90
CA GLN A 68 1.64 -17.30 -13.63
C GLN A 68 2.37 -16.84 -14.88
N LEU A 69 1.78 -15.91 -15.65
CA LEU A 69 2.42 -15.31 -16.81
C LEU A 69 3.72 -14.63 -16.41
N VAL A 70 3.68 -13.71 -15.45
CA VAL A 70 4.88 -13.01 -14.97
C VAL A 70 5.93 -14.00 -14.49
N ASN A 71 5.50 -15.03 -13.75
CA ASN A 71 6.42 -16.05 -13.25
C ASN A 71 7.12 -16.80 -14.39
N ARG A 72 6.37 -17.18 -15.44
CA ARG A 72 6.91 -17.85 -16.63
C ARG A 72 7.85 -16.93 -17.42
N THR A 73 7.39 -15.73 -17.77
CA THR A 73 8.18 -14.76 -18.54
C THR A 73 9.51 -14.47 -17.83
N LEU A 74 9.49 -14.21 -16.52
CA LEU A 74 10.71 -13.92 -15.79
C LEU A 74 11.62 -15.15 -15.65
N TRP A 75 11.05 -16.35 -15.54
CA TRP A 75 11.83 -17.58 -15.59
C TRP A 75 12.53 -17.75 -16.93
N GLU A 76 11.85 -17.51 -18.05
CA GLU A 76 12.41 -17.59 -19.40
C GLU A 76 13.48 -16.52 -19.63
N VAL A 77 13.25 -15.30 -19.16
CA VAL A 77 14.23 -14.21 -19.28
C VAL A 77 15.52 -14.52 -18.51
N LYS A 78 15.42 -15.14 -17.33
CA LYS A 78 16.58 -15.43 -16.49
C LYS A 78 17.29 -16.73 -16.86
N ASN A 79 16.57 -17.74 -17.33
CA ASN A 79 17.13 -19.07 -17.63
C ASN A 79 17.25 -19.37 -19.12
N GLY A 80 16.48 -18.71 -19.98
CA GLY A 80 16.39 -18.96 -21.43
C GLY A 80 17.48 -18.28 -22.26
N GLY A 81 18.35 -17.47 -21.65
CA GLY A 81 19.55 -16.94 -22.31
C GLY A 81 19.33 -15.75 -23.25
N ASP A 82 18.11 -15.20 -23.35
CA ASP A 82 17.87 -13.96 -24.10
C ASP A 82 18.43 -12.73 -23.35
N LYS A 83 19.69 -12.43 -23.64
CA LYS A 83 20.41 -11.28 -23.07
C LYS A 83 19.90 -9.93 -23.59
N LYS A 84 19.08 -9.91 -24.65
CA LYS A 84 18.52 -8.67 -25.24
C LYS A 84 17.18 -8.29 -24.63
N HIS A 85 16.54 -9.20 -23.90
CA HIS A 85 15.30 -8.90 -23.21
C HIS A 85 15.49 -7.71 -22.24
N PRO A 86 14.57 -6.71 -22.20
CA PRO A 86 14.74 -5.53 -21.35
C PRO A 86 14.92 -5.86 -19.86
N LEU A 87 14.38 -6.99 -19.40
CA LEU A 87 14.50 -7.46 -18.02
C LEU A 87 15.68 -8.42 -17.75
N ALA A 88 16.48 -8.78 -18.77
CA ALA A 88 17.57 -9.76 -18.62
C ALA A 88 18.58 -9.33 -17.54
N ASN A 89 18.99 -8.06 -17.57
CA ASN A 89 20.00 -7.49 -16.67
C ASN A 89 19.41 -6.69 -15.51
N VAL A 90 18.09 -6.59 -15.42
CA VAL A 90 17.44 -5.92 -14.30
C VAL A 90 17.55 -6.81 -13.06
N LYS A 91 18.16 -6.26 -12.01
CA LYS A 91 18.16 -6.86 -10.67
C LYS A 91 16.84 -6.53 -10.00
N GLY A 92 16.23 -7.52 -9.35
CA GLY A 92 15.09 -7.26 -8.47
C GLY A 92 15.46 -6.34 -7.31
N VAL A 93 14.47 -5.84 -6.58
CA VAL A 93 14.75 -5.17 -5.29
C VAL A 93 15.33 -6.22 -4.35
N SER A 94 16.62 -6.10 -4.06
CA SER A 94 17.32 -6.95 -3.10
C SER A 94 16.85 -6.64 -1.68
N HIS A 95 16.93 -7.63 -0.79
CA HIS A 95 16.40 -7.59 0.58
C HIS A 95 17.18 -6.66 1.54
N ALA A 96 17.82 -5.58 1.05
CA ALA A 96 18.85 -4.84 1.76
C ALA A 96 18.39 -4.11 3.05
N TYR A 97 17.10 -4.08 3.40
CA TYR A 97 16.61 -3.35 4.59
C TYR A 97 15.53 -4.04 5.43
N ILE A 98 15.32 -5.36 5.32
CA ILE A 98 14.38 -6.06 6.25
C ILE A 98 15.09 -7.25 6.90
N LEU A 99 15.12 -7.20 8.24
CA LEU A 99 15.85 -8.07 9.16
C LEU A 99 15.86 -9.56 8.76
N HIS A 100 17.07 -10.13 8.86
CA HIS A 100 17.43 -11.52 8.66
C HIS A 100 16.48 -12.51 9.35
N VAL A 101 15.92 -13.46 8.59
CA VAL A 101 15.28 -14.67 9.13
C VAL A 101 16.25 -15.85 8.88
N PRO A 102 16.79 -16.51 9.92
CA PRO A 102 17.74 -17.61 9.73
C PRO A 102 17.07 -18.83 9.08
N GLY A 103 17.77 -19.47 8.13
CA GLY A 103 17.42 -20.81 7.64
C GLY A 103 16.87 -20.91 6.21
N GLN A 104 16.64 -19.79 5.51
CA GLN A 104 16.33 -19.80 4.07
C GLN A 104 17.55 -19.37 3.26
N GLY A 105 17.95 -20.20 2.30
CA GLY A 105 19.04 -19.91 1.37
C GLY A 105 18.75 -18.64 0.57
N TRP A 106 19.78 -17.79 0.45
CA TRP A 106 19.72 -16.53 -0.30
C TRP A 106 19.77 -16.82 -1.80
N HIS A 107 18.62 -16.88 -2.47
CA HIS A 107 18.59 -16.78 -3.93
C HIS A 107 18.57 -15.29 -4.31
N ALA A 108 19.70 -14.82 -4.83
CA ALA A 108 19.94 -13.44 -5.22
C ALA A 108 18.91 -12.92 -6.25
N ASP A 109 18.39 -11.71 -6.01
CA ASP A 109 18.05 -10.69 -7.01
C ASP A 109 17.18 -11.06 -8.22
N HIS A 110 16.13 -11.85 -8.02
CA HIS A 110 15.13 -12.09 -9.07
C HIS A 110 14.08 -10.97 -9.11
N LEU A 111 13.72 -10.52 -10.32
CA LEU A 111 12.53 -9.70 -10.54
C LEU A 111 11.31 -10.48 -10.06
N LYS A 112 10.40 -9.82 -9.34
CA LYS A 112 9.19 -10.44 -8.80
C LYS A 112 8.04 -9.44 -8.76
N ILE A 113 6.85 -9.90 -8.37
CA ILE A 113 5.69 -9.06 -8.10
C ILE A 113 5.74 -8.59 -6.64
N TYR A 114 5.58 -7.29 -6.44
CA TYR A 114 5.27 -6.67 -5.15
C TYR A 114 3.81 -6.24 -5.19
N LEU A 115 2.98 -6.81 -4.32
CA LEU A 115 1.56 -6.50 -4.25
C LEU A 115 1.35 -5.37 -3.22
N LEU A 116 0.65 -4.32 -3.63
CA LEU A 116 0.18 -3.25 -2.76
C LEU A 116 -1.35 -3.30 -2.70
N ALA A 117 -1.91 -3.56 -1.53
CA ALA A 117 -3.34 -3.51 -1.28
C ALA A 117 -3.65 -2.30 -0.38
N ASP A 118 -4.20 -1.26 -0.99
CA ASP A 118 -4.51 -0.01 -0.32
C ASP A 118 -5.95 0.00 0.19
N GLU A 119 -6.15 0.57 1.39
CA GLU A 119 -7.43 0.71 2.07
C GLU A 119 -8.24 -0.60 2.14
N TYR A 120 -7.56 -1.68 2.53
CA TYR A 120 -8.10 -3.05 2.50
C TYR A 120 -9.50 -3.17 3.14
N ASP A 121 -9.66 -2.59 4.32
CA ASP A 121 -10.89 -2.69 5.09
C ASP A 121 -12.04 -1.83 4.55
N ALA A 122 -11.77 -0.88 3.66
CA ALA A 122 -12.75 0.08 3.19
C ALA A 122 -13.94 -0.61 2.52
N PHE A 123 -13.69 -1.73 1.82
CA PHE A 123 -14.76 -2.53 1.23
C PHE A 123 -15.58 -3.27 2.29
N SER A 124 -14.93 -4.05 3.15
CA SER A 124 -15.63 -4.91 4.12
C SER A 124 -16.31 -4.12 5.23
N ASN A 125 -15.72 -3.02 5.69
CA ASN A 125 -16.28 -2.19 6.77
C ASN A 125 -17.64 -1.57 6.42
N GLU A 126 -17.98 -1.42 5.15
CA GLU A 126 -19.31 -0.95 4.72
C GLU A 126 -20.42 -1.97 5.02
N TYR A 127 -20.08 -3.25 5.16
CA TYR A 127 -21.03 -4.36 5.20
C TYR A 127 -21.02 -5.14 6.51
N ILE A 128 -19.95 -5.04 7.29
CA ILE A 128 -19.84 -5.75 8.56
C ILE A 128 -20.65 -5.02 9.63
N ASP A 129 -21.67 -5.70 10.16
CA ASP A 129 -22.36 -5.31 11.39
C ASP A 129 -21.72 -6.04 12.59
N PRO A 130 -21.08 -5.32 13.54
CA PRO A 130 -20.50 -5.92 14.75
C PRO A 130 -21.51 -6.69 15.62
N HIS A 131 -22.81 -6.39 15.50
CA HIS A 131 -23.89 -7.06 16.23
C HIS A 131 -24.51 -8.23 15.44
N ASN A 132 -24.26 -8.31 14.13
CA ASN A 132 -24.77 -9.39 13.27
C ASN A 132 -23.88 -9.61 12.03
N SER A 133 -22.84 -10.43 12.18
CA SER A 133 -21.89 -10.69 11.10
C SER A 133 -22.37 -11.71 10.05
N GLN A 134 -23.49 -12.41 10.28
CA GLN A 134 -23.93 -13.51 9.43
C GLN A 134 -24.22 -13.10 7.97
N PRO A 135 -24.93 -11.98 7.69
CA PRO A 135 -25.19 -11.55 6.31
C PRO A 135 -23.91 -11.28 5.52
N TRP A 136 -22.88 -10.73 6.17
CA TRP A 136 -21.56 -10.58 5.56
C TRP A 136 -20.90 -11.93 5.34
N ALA A 137 -20.80 -12.75 6.39
CA ALA A 137 -20.05 -14.01 6.37
C ALA A 137 -20.52 -15.00 5.31
N GLU A 138 -21.82 -15.02 5.00
CA GLU A 138 -22.46 -15.89 4.01
C GLU A 138 -22.58 -15.26 2.61
N SER A 139 -22.08 -14.03 2.42
CA SER A 139 -22.21 -13.31 1.14
C SER A 139 -21.14 -13.69 0.11
N ASP A 140 -21.49 -13.56 -1.17
CA ASP A 140 -20.55 -13.65 -2.28
C ASP A 140 -19.43 -12.60 -2.18
N ALA A 141 -19.72 -11.44 -1.60
CA ALA A 141 -18.72 -10.38 -1.39
C ALA A 141 -17.63 -10.81 -0.40
N SER A 142 -18.02 -11.42 0.72
CA SER A 142 -17.06 -11.97 1.69
C SER A 142 -16.27 -13.14 1.11
N SER A 143 -16.95 -14.03 0.39
CA SER A 143 -16.30 -15.16 -0.31
C SER A 143 -15.27 -14.67 -1.33
N LEU A 144 -15.60 -13.66 -2.15
CA LEU A 144 -14.68 -13.09 -3.13
C LEU A 144 -13.43 -12.45 -2.48
N VAL A 145 -13.59 -11.77 -1.33
CA VAL A 145 -12.44 -11.24 -0.56
C VAL A 145 -11.54 -12.37 -0.05
N LYS A 146 -12.14 -13.46 0.47
CA LYS A 146 -11.40 -14.64 0.92
C LYS A 146 -10.65 -15.31 -0.22
N ASP A 147 -11.31 -15.52 -1.35
CA ASP A 147 -10.73 -16.15 -2.55
C ASP A 147 -9.61 -15.32 -3.16
N PHE A 148 -9.75 -13.99 -3.16
CA PHE A 148 -8.69 -13.07 -3.56
C PHE A 148 -7.43 -13.31 -2.73
N TRP A 149 -7.56 -13.32 -1.40
CA TRP A 149 -6.42 -13.49 -0.51
C TRP A 149 -5.84 -14.90 -0.51
N ALA A 150 -6.68 -15.93 -0.62
CA ALA A 150 -6.23 -17.30 -0.81
C ALA A 150 -5.39 -17.41 -2.08
N THR A 151 -5.85 -16.81 -3.19
CA THR A 151 -5.11 -16.78 -4.45
C THR A 151 -3.81 -16.01 -4.34
N VAL A 152 -3.79 -14.86 -3.67
CA VAL A 152 -2.54 -14.12 -3.39
C VAL A 152 -1.59 -15.01 -2.60
N LYS A 153 -2.05 -15.68 -1.54
CA LYS A 153 -1.26 -16.56 -0.68
C LYS A 153 -0.66 -17.73 -1.47
N ASP A 154 -1.45 -18.39 -2.31
CA ASP A 154 -1.00 -19.53 -3.12
C ASP A 154 0.08 -19.12 -4.13
N ASN A 155 0.08 -17.85 -4.53
CA ASN A 155 1.05 -17.26 -5.44
C ASN A 155 2.26 -16.63 -4.72
N VAL A 156 2.25 -16.56 -3.39
CA VAL A 156 3.40 -16.21 -2.58
C VAL A 156 4.35 -17.40 -2.52
N GLY A 157 5.63 -17.17 -2.85
CA GLY A 157 6.67 -18.20 -2.78
C GLY A 157 6.97 -18.90 -4.11
N LEU A 158 6.21 -18.61 -5.17
CA LEU A 158 6.66 -18.92 -6.53
C LEU A 158 8.00 -18.22 -6.82
N PRO A 159 8.92 -18.84 -7.59
CA PRO A 159 10.25 -18.28 -7.85
C PRO A 159 10.22 -16.82 -8.34
N TYR A 160 9.27 -16.51 -9.23
CA TYR A 160 9.08 -15.20 -9.85
C TYR A 160 7.66 -14.64 -9.67
N GLY A 161 6.86 -15.20 -8.75
CA GLY A 161 5.50 -14.74 -8.46
C GLY A 161 5.45 -13.59 -7.45
N ILE A 162 4.50 -13.66 -6.51
CA ILE A 162 4.34 -12.62 -5.47
C ILE A 162 5.42 -12.80 -4.40
N GLN A 163 6.25 -11.78 -4.24
CA GLN A 163 7.35 -11.81 -3.28
C GLN A 163 6.97 -11.23 -1.93
N LYS A 164 6.27 -10.10 -1.93
CA LYS A 164 5.77 -9.42 -0.74
C LYS A 164 4.43 -8.78 -1.04
N CYS A 165 3.60 -8.73 -0.01
CA CYS A 165 2.36 -7.99 0.03
C CYS A 165 2.50 -6.89 1.08
N PHE A 166 2.15 -5.66 0.73
CA PHE A 166 1.98 -4.56 1.67
C PHE A 166 0.50 -4.17 1.67
N ILE A 167 -0.09 -4.15 2.86
CA ILE A 167 -1.52 -3.91 3.07
C ILE A 167 -1.65 -2.71 4.00
N THR A 168 -2.46 -1.74 3.64
CA THR A 168 -2.79 -0.55 4.46
C THR A 168 -4.30 -0.53 4.75
N GLY A 169 -4.71 0.33 5.69
CA GLY A 169 -6.12 0.45 6.08
C GLY A 169 -6.68 -0.88 6.57
N ILE A 170 -6.13 -1.43 7.65
CA ILE A 170 -6.70 -2.61 8.30
C ILE A 170 -7.25 -2.21 9.67
N SER A 171 -8.58 -2.15 9.79
CA SER A 171 -9.24 -1.94 11.07
C SER A 171 -9.02 -3.14 12.02
N PRO A 172 -9.13 -2.94 13.34
CA PRO A 172 -9.17 -4.03 14.31
C PRO A 172 -10.23 -5.10 13.99
N LEU A 173 -11.36 -4.69 13.40
CA LEU A 173 -12.45 -5.60 13.04
C LEU A 173 -12.06 -6.49 11.85
N SER A 174 -11.45 -5.92 10.81
CA SER A 174 -10.99 -6.67 9.64
C SER A 174 -9.74 -7.53 9.92
N LEU A 175 -8.95 -7.19 10.94
CA LEU A 175 -7.85 -8.04 11.42
C LEU A 175 -8.34 -9.41 11.92
N ALA A 176 -9.54 -9.48 12.51
CA ALA A 176 -10.13 -10.74 12.97
C ALA A 176 -10.53 -11.65 11.79
N ASP A 177 -11.03 -11.09 10.69
CA ASP A 177 -11.38 -11.85 9.49
C ASP A 177 -10.12 -12.32 8.71
N ASN A 178 -9.05 -11.52 8.74
CA ASN A 178 -7.76 -11.81 8.08
C ASN A 178 -7.09 -13.11 8.55
N THR A 179 -7.42 -13.63 9.73
CA THR A 179 -6.79 -14.85 10.26
C THR A 179 -7.18 -16.13 9.50
N SER A 180 -8.18 -16.09 8.61
CA SER A 180 -8.63 -17.26 7.83
C SER A 180 -8.10 -17.29 6.38
N GLY A 181 -8.15 -16.16 5.66
CA GLY A 181 -7.78 -16.09 4.23
C GLY A 181 -6.31 -15.74 3.93
N PHE A 182 -5.66 -14.94 4.78
CA PHE A 182 -4.28 -14.46 4.58
C PHE A 182 -3.42 -14.55 5.86
N ASN A 183 -3.44 -15.72 6.50
CA ASN A 183 -2.78 -15.95 7.80
C ASN A 183 -1.24 -15.93 7.80
N ILE A 184 -0.61 -15.47 6.71
CA ILE A 184 0.84 -15.27 6.59
C ILE A 184 1.25 -13.80 6.80
N ALA A 185 0.27 -12.90 7.03
CA ALA A 185 0.53 -11.49 7.28
C ALA A 185 1.15 -11.25 8.66
N VAL A 186 2.03 -10.26 8.73
CA VAL A 186 2.63 -9.77 9.98
C VAL A 186 2.18 -8.32 10.16
N ASN A 187 1.60 -8.00 11.32
CA ASN A 187 1.24 -6.63 11.66
C ASN A 187 2.53 -5.81 11.91
N MET A 188 2.76 -4.81 11.07
CA MET A 188 3.92 -3.93 11.13
C MET A 188 3.59 -2.54 11.70
N SER A 189 2.32 -2.22 11.96
CA SER A 189 1.86 -0.85 12.25
C SER A 189 2.54 -0.22 13.47
N PHE A 190 2.99 -1.03 14.43
CA PHE A 190 3.65 -0.56 15.65
C PHE A 190 5.18 -0.70 15.64
N LYS A 191 5.77 -1.07 14.49
CA LYS A 191 7.22 -1.25 14.36
C LYS A 191 7.92 0.06 14.02
N LYS A 192 8.98 0.35 14.75
CA LYS A 192 9.73 1.61 14.64
C LYS A 192 10.34 1.81 13.26
N GLU A 193 10.75 0.74 12.60
CA GLU A 193 11.40 0.77 11.28
C GLU A 193 10.46 1.28 10.17
N VAL A 194 9.13 1.19 10.38
CA VAL A 194 8.12 1.64 9.42
C VAL A 194 7.33 2.85 9.91
N ALA A 195 7.58 3.33 11.12
CA ALA A 195 6.86 4.47 11.70
C ALA A 195 7.01 5.76 10.86
N GLY A 196 8.15 5.91 10.19
CA GLY A 196 8.40 7.02 9.25
C GLY A 196 7.52 6.99 7.99
N LEU A 197 6.85 5.88 7.67
CA LEU A 197 5.86 5.86 6.57
C LEU A 197 4.60 6.64 6.92
N CYS A 198 4.35 6.88 8.21
CA CYS A 198 3.12 7.49 8.67
C CYS A 198 3.21 9.02 8.75
N GLY A 199 4.34 9.66 8.46
CA GLY A 199 4.49 11.10 8.58
C GLY A 199 5.91 11.57 8.26
N LEU A 200 6.11 12.90 8.26
CA LEU A 200 7.43 13.50 8.08
C LEU A 200 8.14 13.59 9.43
N SER A 201 9.40 13.15 9.50
CA SER A 201 10.22 13.37 10.70
C SER A 201 10.52 14.86 10.89
N ARG A 202 10.95 15.24 12.10
CA ARG A 202 11.46 16.60 12.34
C ARG A 202 12.59 16.96 11.39
N ALA A 203 13.48 16.01 11.10
CA ALA A 203 14.60 16.20 10.18
C ALA A 203 14.13 16.43 8.73
N ASP A 204 13.07 15.75 8.28
CA ASP A 204 12.50 15.95 6.94
C ASP A 204 11.94 17.37 6.78
N VAL A 205 11.17 17.84 7.78
CA VAL A 205 10.61 19.18 7.78
C VAL A 205 11.70 20.24 7.91
N GLU A 206 12.67 20.03 8.80
CA GLU A 206 13.83 20.91 8.96
C GLU A 206 14.61 21.03 7.65
N GLY A 207 14.96 19.91 7.02
CA GLY A 207 15.66 19.90 5.74
C GLY A 207 14.85 20.51 4.58
N ALA A 208 13.53 20.52 4.64
CA ALA A 208 12.69 21.26 3.71
C ALA A 208 12.72 22.78 3.99
N LEU A 209 12.62 23.17 5.27
CA LEU A 209 12.68 24.57 5.71
C LEU A 209 14.04 25.20 5.44
N GLU A 210 15.14 24.48 5.63
CA GLU A 210 16.50 24.97 5.32
C GLU A 210 16.67 25.38 3.85
N ARG A 211 15.88 24.79 2.95
CA ARG A 211 15.88 25.16 1.51
C ARG A 211 15.03 26.39 1.20
N ILE A 212 14.10 26.76 2.08
CA ILE A 212 13.10 27.81 1.86
C ILE A 212 13.42 29.07 2.69
N CYS A 213 13.91 28.88 3.91
CA CYS A 213 14.22 29.93 4.85
C CYS A 213 15.60 30.56 4.57
N LYS A 214 15.76 31.84 4.96
CA LYS A 214 17.01 32.59 4.74
C LYS A 214 17.99 32.50 5.91
N SER A 215 17.53 32.03 7.07
CA SER A 215 18.32 31.96 8.29
C SER A 215 17.93 30.75 9.15
N LYS A 216 18.87 30.26 9.96
CA LYS A 216 18.60 29.20 10.93
C LYS A 216 17.53 29.60 11.96
N ALA A 217 17.52 30.86 12.39
CA ALA A 217 16.50 31.38 13.30
C ALA A 217 15.09 31.32 12.71
N ASP A 218 14.95 31.50 11.39
CA ASP A 218 13.66 31.31 10.71
C ASP A 218 13.24 29.84 10.71
N VAL A 219 14.17 28.91 10.41
CA VAL A 219 13.92 27.46 10.43
C VAL A 219 13.43 27.03 11.81
N GLU A 220 14.16 27.41 12.88
CA GLU A 220 13.78 27.11 14.27
C GLU A 220 12.40 27.67 14.61
N ARG A 221 12.09 28.92 14.23
CA ARG A 221 10.77 29.51 14.45
C ARG A 221 9.65 28.72 13.77
N HIS A 222 9.88 28.25 12.54
CA HIS A 222 8.89 27.46 11.79
C HIS A 222 8.71 26.07 12.40
N LEU A 223 9.80 25.40 12.80
CA LEU A 223 9.75 24.12 13.49
C LEU A 223 9.03 24.22 14.83
N ASP A 224 9.31 25.23 15.64
CA ASP A 224 8.63 25.44 16.92
C ASP A 224 7.15 25.69 16.74
N ARG A 225 6.77 26.41 15.67
CA ARG A 225 5.38 26.66 15.33
C ARG A 225 4.68 25.37 14.91
N LEU A 226 5.26 24.59 14.00
CA LEU A 226 4.68 23.32 13.58
C LEU A 226 4.59 22.35 14.77
N THR A 227 5.63 22.29 15.62
CA THR A 227 5.63 21.48 16.85
C THR A 227 4.51 21.92 17.80
N ARG A 228 4.32 23.23 18.00
CA ARG A 228 3.26 23.74 18.89
C ARG A 228 1.84 23.41 18.41
N TYR A 229 1.59 23.44 17.11
CA TYR A 229 0.24 23.33 16.57
C TYR A 229 -0.11 21.94 16.02
N ALA A 230 0.89 21.17 15.60
CA ALA A 230 0.70 19.80 15.10
C ALA A 230 1.18 18.74 16.10
N ASN A 231 2.12 19.06 17.00
CA ASN A 231 2.68 18.23 18.10
C ASN A 231 3.30 16.86 17.69
N GLY A 232 3.10 16.43 16.45
CA GLY A 232 3.48 15.12 15.97
C GLY A 232 2.71 13.98 16.64
N TYR A 233 2.89 12.78 16.14
CA TYR A 233 2.37 11.53 16.72
C TYR A 233 3.38 10.41 16.50
N HIS A 234 3.24 9.31 17.25
CA HIS A 234 3.96 8.08 16.93
C HIS A 234 3.07 6.86 17.12
N PHE A 235 3.32 5.84 16.31
CA PHE A 235 2.61 4.57 16.37
C PHE A 235 3.46 3.46 17.02
N CYS A 236 4.63 3.75 17.57
CA CYS A 236 5.41 2.71 18.27
C CYS A 236 4.81 2.42 19.64
N ARG A 237 4.25 1.21 19.82
CA ARG A 237 3.60 0.80 21.08
C ARG A 237 4.59 0.34 22.15
N TYR A 238 5.67 -0.34 21.74
CA TYR A 238 6.59 -1.02 22.66
C TYR A 238 7.93 -0.31 22.83
N GLU A 239 8.18 0.72 22.01
CA GLU A 239 9.46 1.43 21.98
C GLU A 239 9.22 2.93 21.84
N LYS A 240 10.08 3.72 22.48
CA LYS A 240 10.09 5.17 22.25
C LYS A 240 10.64 5.45 20.84
N SER A 241 9.86 6.17 20.05
CA SER A 241 10.27 6.67 18.75
C SER A 241 10.13 8.19 18.70
N GLU A 242 10.86 8.82 17.80
CA GLU A 242 10.60 10.22 17.49
C GLU A 242 9.19 10.37 16.90
N PRO A 243 8.42 11.38 17.31
CA PRO A 243 7.16 11.71 16.67
C PRO A 243 7.38 12.11 15.21
N VAL A 244 6.43 11.75 14.37
CA VAL A 244 6.33 12.25 13.00
C VAL A 244 5.20 13.27 12.92
N PHE A 245 5.34 14.26 12.06
CA PHE A 245 4.28 15.20 11.74
C PHE A 245 3.38 14.60 10.66
N ASN A 246 2.08 14.91 10.74
CA ASN A 246 1.15 14.60 9.65
C ASN A 246 1.69 15.17 8.33
N THR A 247 1.81 14.31 7.31
CA THR A 247 2.38 14.69 6.02
C THR A 247 1.61 15.84 5.37
N ASP A 248 0.28 15.76 5.34
CA ASP A 248 -0.58 16.75 4.70
C ASP A 248 -0.46 18.11 5.40
N THR A 249 -0.65 18.13 6.71
CA THR A 249 -0.49 19.36 7.53
C THR A 249 0.90 19.97 7.36
N SER A 250 1.94 19.15 7.29
CA SER A 250 3.31 19.61 7.10
C SER A 250 3.53 20.20 5.71
N LEU A 251 3.02 19.55 4.66
CA LEU A 251 3.16 20.02 3.28
C LEU A 251 2.37 21.32 3.05
N GLU A 252 1.14 21.41 3.57
CA GLU A 252 0.36 22.65 3.55
C GLU A 252 1.10 23.79 4.26
N TYR A 253 1.67 23.50 5.43
CA TYR A 253 2.46 24.47 6.19
C TYR A 253 3.71 24.94 5.42
N LEU A 254 4.46 24.00 4.83
CA LEU A 254 5.66 24.30 4.04
C LEU A 254 5.29 25.14 2.81
N GLN A 255 4.20 24.80 2.12
CA GLN A 255 3.72 25.55 0.97
C GLN A 255 3.29 26.97 1.34
N ALA A 256 2.58 27.13 2.46
CA ALA A 256 2.20 28.45 2.97
C ALA A 256 3.44 29.29 3.36
N SER A 257 4.44 28.66 3.97
CA SER A 257 5.70 29.29 4.36
C SER A 257 6.52 29.75 3.15
N PHE A 258 6.47 28.98 2.05
CA PHE A 258 7.10 29.37 0.78
C PHE A 258 6.36 30.52 0.08
N ARG A 259 5.03 30.42 -0.07
CA ARG A 259 4.23 31.38 -0.85
C ARG A 259 4.00 32.71 -0.14
N HIS A 260 3.84 32.68 1.19
CA HIS A 260 3.49 33.86 1.98
C HIS A 260 4.30 33.97 3.28
N PRO A 261 5.60 34.31 3.21
CA PRO A 261 6.48 34.38 4.38
C PRO A 261 5.96 35.30 5.50
N ARG A 262 5.10 36.28 5.17
CA ARG A 262 4.53 37.26 6.10
C ARG A 262 3.19 36.84 6.73
N LEU A 263 2.41 35.95 6.10
CA LEU A 263 1.07 35.55 6.57
C LEU A 263 1.13 34.40 7.59
N VAL A 264 2.21 33.62 7.59
CA VAL A 264 2.42 32.57 8.61
C VAL A 264 2.56 33.18 10.01
N SER A 265 2.78 34.49 10.15
CA SER A 265 2.79 35.17 11.46
C SER A 265 1.41 35.20 12.13
N SER A 266 0.30 35.26 11.37
CA SER A 266 -1.06 35.52 11.90
C SER A 266 -2.06 34.36 11.81
N ALA A 267 -1.69 33.21 11.21
CA ALA A 267 -2.61 32.06 11.08
C ALA A 267 -2.80 31.35 12.44
N ARG A 268 -3.80 31.79 13.22
CA ARG A 268 -4.33 31.12 14.43
C ARG A 268 -5.52 30.20 14.13
N HIS A 269 -6.04 30.16 12.90
CA HIS A 269 -7.38 29.61 12.63
C HIS A 269 -7.44 28.49 11.57
N GLN A 270 -6.33 28.09 10.94
CA GLN A 270 -6.34 27.02 9.92
C GLN A 270 -5.89 25.64 10.42
N PHE A 271 -5.20 25.56 11.57
CA PHE A 271 -4.58 24.30 12.03
C PHE A 271 -5.40 23.52 13.07
N SER A 272 -6.62 23.98 13.41
CA SER A 272 -7.41 23.41 14.51
C SER A 272 -8.33 22.24 14.10
N THR A 273 -8.56 22.00 12.81
CA THR A 273 -9.64 21.11 12.34
C THR A 273 -9.18 19.71 11.94
N THR A 274 -7.88 19.44 11.85
CA THR A 274 -7.35 18.13 11.38
C THR A 274 -6.82 17.22 12.49
N ASN A 275 -6.71 17.69 13.74
CA ASN A 275 -6.10 16.93 14.84
C ASN A 275 -7.09 16.16 15.75
N CYS A 276 -8.40 16.16 15.48
CA CYS A 276 -9.37 15.64 16.45
C CYS A 276 -9.46 14.11 16.60
N ASP A 277 -8.82 13.30 15.74
CA ASP A 277 -9.08 11.84 15.74
C ASP A 277 -7.89 10.95 16.19
N CYS A 278 -6.68 11.49 16.40
CA CYS A 278 -5.53 10.67 16.83
C CYS A 278 -5.32 10.60 18.36
N ASP A 279 -5.86 11.55 19.13
CA ASP A 279 -5.66 11.62 20.59
C ASP A 279 -6.45 10.56 21.40
N ARG A 280 -7.20 9.66 20.75
CA ARG A 280 -8.00 8.61 21.43
C ARG A 280 -7.37 7.22 21.46
N LEU A 281 -6.14 7.04 20.97
CA LEU A 281 -5.51 5.71 20.89
C LEU A 281 -4.18 5.57 21.65
N SER A 282 -3.85 6.51 22.55
CA SER A 282 -2.74 6.36 23.51
C SER A 282 -3.18 5.74 24.83
#